data_AF-A0A7C8AMQ6-F1
#
_entry.id   AF-A0A7C8AMQ6-F1
#
_cell.length_a   1.000
_cell.length_b   1.000
_cell.length_c   1.000
_cell.angle_alpha   90.00
_cell.angle_beta   90.00
_cell.angle_gamma   90.00
#
_symmetry.space_group_name_H-M   'P 1'
#
loop_
_entity.id
_entity.type
_entity.pdbx_description
1 polymer ?
#
loop_
_entity_poly.entity_id
_entity_poly.type
_entity_poly.pdbx_seq_one_letter_code
_entity_poly.pdbx_strand_id
1 'polypeptide(L)'
;MEEKIMADDLTPTVEWKLSDEGMGILERAGLAGLYLSLTAADEWAHEGLSQAVEIKRIIEWKVDSVSVQLWWDQKDLFVLSKLLDWAWQSKDGIIFAPGIHRTRDSLEHPWMRLEAHSGMLQTFFQHNRVLPREAQSSEIIQLDENDTFSVSFKKIRKGFPQPKELAKIVRVGINCEKFIEMKSWIHPGAAKRFGQAGGEKDWAGLPRIAFILMFAPIACAYFKMPLSKVKSSYFQNWAFLVPEVNNLDEFARSFIPAQRASYNELLHIGVQSLGDACLRFACGYVGRQFAKRQKTHKLYITTMGQVGHYQGQSIRKDILDVIPSSDSIQRYVKVIKIMANMFVKRQLKQQDTQDTHEEDIHPTLYIRQPTARGRIADNLIKNLYWYNDLLIPPRWQLDELERQRQQYRKKYNEDISQERLWFSNLQRQWRELMDLIQEEVMWESPNEQAFVEVFHSTLRLLLSKEEDAITRGGSRNLHERWENRVEKIRRELIHAKTLALTRKLIVELLSEGGGNRELTKNKKSIWHLLNHPHDWKKAKDLSLLALVTFTDKRLARLDQTKKDIEENGNE
;
A
#
# COMPACT_ATOMS: atom_id res chain seq x y z
N MET A 1 -7.09 57.63 -4.19
CA MET A 1 -5.90 56.97 -4.76
C MET A 1 -4.98 56.78 -3.57
N GLU A 2 -5.31 55.81 -2.71
CA GLU A 2 -4.54 55.50 -1.52
C GLU A 2 -3.44 54.53 -1.93
N GLU A 3 -2.20 54.95 -1.70
CA GLU A 3 -1.01 54.13 -1.95
C GLU A 3 -1.10 52.85 -1.12
N LYS A 4 -1.24 51.73 -1.83
CA LYS A 4 -1.07 50.39 -1.31
C LYS A 4 0.41 50.26 -0.92
N ILE A 5 0.73 50.57 0.33
CA ILE A 5 2.04 50.31 0.93
C ILE A 5 2.36 48.84 0.64
N MET A 6 3.43 48.60 -0.11
CA MET A 6 3.86 47.27 -0.50
C MET A 6 4.15 46.47 0.78
N ALA A 7 3.51 45.30 0.92
CA ALA A 7 3.56 44.43 2.09
C ALA A 7 4.95 43.87 2.45
N ASP A 8 6.02 44.26 1.75
CA ASP A 8 7.38 43.73 1.96
C ASP A 8 8.08 44.26 3.23
N ASP A 9 7.54 45.29 3.91
CA ASP A 9 8.12 45.88 5.14
C ASP A 9 7.32 45.59 6.44
N LEU A 10 6.22 44.80 6.38
CA LEU A 10 5.40 44.48 7.57
C LEU A 10 5.80 43.14 8.19
N THR A 11 6.05 43.13 9.50
CA THR A 11 6.29 41.88 10.26
C THR A 11 5.04 40.98 10.19
N PRO A 12 5.17 39.70 9.78
CA PRO A 12 4.03 38.78 9.72
C PRO A 12 3.45 38.53 11.10
N THR A 13 2.12 38.37 11.16
CA THR A 13 1.44 37.97 12.40
C THR A 13 1.95 36.59 12.84
N VAL A 14 2.14 35.68 11.88
CA VAL A 14 2.80 34.39 12.10
C VAL A 14 3.63 34.00 10.89
N GLU A 15 4.80 33.42 11.17
CA GLU A 15 5.72 32.84 10.19
C GLU A 15 6.10 31.42 10.62
N TRP A 16 6.15 30.51 9.64
CA TRP A 16 6.71 29.17 9.80
C TRP A 16 7.73 28.90 8.70
N LYS A 17 8.88 28.33 9.06
CA LYS A 17 9.92 27.87 8.12
C LYS A 17 10.16 26.38 8.28
N LEU A 18 10.48 25.69 7.18
CA LEU A 18 10.88 24.28 7.21
C LEU A 18 12.12 24.01 8.09
N SER A 19 12.95 25.03 8.30
CA SER A 19 14.16 24.97 9.13
C SER A 19 13.93 25.30 10.61
N ASP A 20 12.72 25.67 11.01
CA ASP A 20 12.45 26.03 12.41
C ASP A 20 12.69 24.86 13.35
N GLU A 21 13.11 25.15 14.58
CA GLU A 21 13.29 24.14 15.62
C GLU A 21 11.96 23.42 15.90
N GLY A 22 12.02 22.08 15.99
CA GLY A 22 10.84 21.24 16.17
C GLY A 22 10.14 20.83 14.88
N MET A 23 10.61 21.27 13.70
CA MET A 23 10.06 20.88 12.40
C MET A 23 10.52 19.48 11.97
N GLY A 24 9.94 18.46 12.60
CA GLY A 24 10.07 17.05 12.22
C GLY A 24 9.31 16.71 10.94
N ILE A 25 9.28 15.42 10.59
CA ILE A 25 8.68 14.93 9.34
C ILE A 25 7.18 15.31 9.25
N LEU A 26 6.44 15.14 10.35
CA LEU A 26 5.00 15.39 10.35
C LEU A 26 4.67 16.88 10.46
N GLU A 27 5.48 17.65 11.19
CA GLU A 27 5.35 19.10 11.32
C GLU A 27 5.61 19.79 9.97
N ARG A 28 6.64 19.36 9.24
CA ARG A 28 6.90 19.82 7.87
C ARG A 28 5.77 19.44 6.91
N ALA A 29 5.17 18.26 7.06
CA ALA A 29 3.96 17.90 6.33
C ALA A 29 2.77 18.79 6.73
N GLY A 30 2.68 19.19 8.00
CA GLY A 30 1.72 20.19 8.47
C GLY A 30 1.86 21.52 7.74
N LEU A 31 3.07 22.05 7.68
CA LEU A 31 3.36 23.28 6.93
C LEU A 31 3.05 23.11 5.43
N ALA A 32 3.38 21.97 4.85
CA ALA A 32 3.03 21.65 3.47
C ALA A 32 1.51 21.58 3.24
N GLY A 33 0.75 21.03 4.18
CA GLY A 33 -0.70 21.00 4.13
C GLY A 33 -1.30 22.41 4.18
N LEU A 34 -0.77 23.29 5.03
CA LEU A 34 -1.15 24.70 5.07
C LEU A 34 -0.82 25.40 3.75
N TYR A 35 0.39 25.22 3.23
CA TYR A 35 0.81 25.74 1.92
C TYR A 35 -0.16 25.29 0.81
N LEU A 36 -0.53 24.01 0.78
CA LEU A 36 -1.47 23.46 -0.19
C LEU A 36 -2.87 24.07 -0.06
N SER A 37 -3.34 24.31 1.17
CA SER A 37 -4.65 24.93 1.43
C SER A 37 -4.70 26.40 1.01
N LEU A 38 -3.63 27.17 1.24
CA LEU A 38 -3.54 28.57 0.84
C LEU A 38 -3.47 28.74 -0.67
N THR A 39 -2.60 27.96 -1.33
CA THR A 39 -2.51 27.98 -2.80
C THR A 39 -3.79 27.49 -3.48
N ALA A 40 -4.50 26.54 -2.86
CA ALA A 40 -5.84 26.17 -3.33
C ALA A 40 -6.87 27.29 -3.15
N ALA A 41 -6.76 28.12 -2.10
CA ALA A 41 -7.63 29.29 -1.94
C ALA A 41 -7.41 30.29 -3.07
N ASP A 42 -6.16 30.48 -3.50
CA ASP A 42 -5.86 31.30 -4.68
C ASP A 42 -6.54 30.73 -5.93
N GLU A 43 -6.35 29.45 -6.24
CA GLU A 43 -6.95 28.80 -7.41
C GLU A 43 -8.49 28.90 -7.41
N TRP A 44 -9.15 28.48 -6.32
CA TRP A 44 -10.60 28.47 -6.22
C TRP A 44 -11.23 29.87 -6.17
N ALA A 45 -10.51 30.88 -5.67
CA ALA A 45 -10.99 32.26 -5.71
C ALA A 45 -11.04 32.80 -7.14
N HIS A 46 -10.09 32.42 -8.00
CA HIS A 46 -10.15 32.76 -9.43
C HIS A 46 -11.33 32.08 -10.14
N GLU A 47 -11.72 30.89 -9.69
CA GLU A 47 -12.93 30.19 -10.16
C GLU A 47 -14.24 30.73 -9.56
N GLY A 48 -14.18 31.76 -8.69
CA GLY A 48 -15.34 32.42 -8.12
C GLY A 48 -15.97 31.71 -6.93
N LEU A 49 -15.27 30.77 -6.29
CA LEU A 49 -15.78 30.07 -5.12
C LEU A 49 -15.83 31.02 -3.90
N SER A 50 -17.03 31.27 -3.39
CA SER A 50 -17.28 32.31 -2.37
C SER A 50 -16.45 32.18 -1.10
N GLN A 51 -16.25 30.97 -0.58
CA GLN A 51 -15.41 30.75 0.60
C GLN A 51 -13.94 31.10 0.36
N ALA A 52 -13.40 30.79 -0.82
CA ALA A 52 -12.01 31.11 -1.16
C ALA A 52 -11.80 32.63 -1.28
N VAL A 53 -12.77 33.32 -1.89
CA VAL A 53 -12.79 34.79 -1.97
C VAL A 53 -12.89 35.42 -0.57
N GLU A 54 -13.70 34.86 0.33
CA GLU A 54 -13.79 35.33 1.72
C GLU A 54 -12.44 35.23 2.42
N ILE A 55 -11.73 34.10 2.29
CA ILE A 55 -10.40 33.88 2.91
C ILE A 55 -9.38 34.91 2.42
N LYS A 56 -9.32 35.17 1.10
CA LYS A 56 -8.43 36.20 0.52
C LYS A 56 -8.72 37.62 1.00
N ARG A 57 -9.94 37.88 1.50
CA ARG A 57 -10.31 39.20 2.04
C ARG A 57 -9.86 39.38 3.48
N ILE A 58 -9.72 38.29 4.25
CA ILE A 58 -9.47 38.35 5.70
C ILE A 58 -8.04 37.97 6.09
N ILE A 59 -7.30 37.29 5.22
CA ILE A 59 -5.90 36.89 5.42
C ILE A 59 -5.12 37.28 4.18
N GLU A 60 -4.01 37.97 4.37
CA GLU A 60 -2.96 38.11 3.37
C GLU A 60 -1.87 37.07 3.66
N TRP A 61 -1.34 36.44 2.62
CA TRP A 61 -0.29 35.44 2.76
C TRP A 61 0.80 35.58 1.71
N LYS A 62 2.00 35.21 2.11
CA LYS A 62 3.18 35.05 1.26
C LYS A 62 3.72 33.67 1.51
N VAL A 63 3.86 32.91 0.45
CA VAL A 63 4.39 31.56 0.48
C VAL A 63 5.59 31.48 -0.44
N ASP A 64 6.64 30.82 0.02
CA ASP A 64 7.81 30.53 -0.80
C ASP A 64 8.22 29.06 -0.62
N SER A 65 9.34 28.68 -1.23
CA SER A 65 9.83 27.30 -1.20
C SER A 65 10.16 26.76 0.20
N VAL A 66 10.35 27.58 1.22
CA VAL A 66 10.79 27.19 2.56
C VAL A 66 9.93 27.74 3.70
N SER A 67 9.05 28.72 3.42
CA SER A 67 8.30 29.43 4.44
C SER A 67 6.85 29.74 4.05
N VAL A 68 6.01 29.93 5.08
CA VAL A 68 4.66 30.47 4.98
C VAL A 68 4.53 31.61 5.98
N GLN A 69 4.12 32.77 5.48
CA GLN A 69 3.91 33.99 6.26
C GLN A 69 2.46 34.44 6.09
N LEU A 70 1.83 34.83 7.19
CA LEU A 70 0.43 35.26 7.24
C LEU A 70 0.28 36.60 7.96
N TRP A 71 -0.59 37.46 7.44
CA TRP A 71 -0.98 38.75 7.99
C TRP A 71 -2.50 38.87 8.07
N TRP A 72 -3.00 39.43 9.18
CA TRP A 72 -4.42 39.75 9.37
C TRP A 72 -4.61 40.79 10.47
N ASP A 73 -5.66 41.60 10.35
CA ASP A 73 -6.00 42.65 11.33
C ASP A 73 -7.14 42.26 12.29
N GLN A 74 -7.87 41.19 11.97
CA GLN A 74 -9.02 40.73 12.75
C GLN A 74 -8.60 39.82 13.91
N LYS A 75 -9.54 39.43 14.77
CA LYS A 75 -9.23 38.54 15.91
C LYS A 75 -8.74 37.17 15.44
N ASP A 76 -7.63 36.70 15.99
CA ASP A 76 -7.01 35.40 15.68
C ASP A 76 -8.00 34.24 15.61
N LEU A 77 -8.88 34.11 16.61
CA LEU A 77 -9.85 33.01 16.65
C LEU A 77 -10.80 33.06 15.44
N PHE A 78 -11.25 34.24 15.03
CA PHE A 78 -12.13 34.39 13.88
C PHE A 78 -11.41 34.02 12.58
N VAL A 79 -10.24 34.61 12.38
CA VAL A 79 -9.43 34.45 11.17
C VAL A 79 -8.98 32.99 10.98
N LEU A 80 -8.37 32.41 12.01
CA LEU A 80 -7.87 31.05 11.95
C LEU A 80 -9.00 30.01 11.89
N SER A 81 -10.18 30.30 12.47
CA SER A 81 -11.35 29.42 12.31
C SER A 81 -11.81 29.39 10.86
N LYS A 82 -11.88 30.55 10.20
CA LYS A 82 -12.23 30.62 8.78
C LYS A 82 -11.23 29.86 7.91
N LEU A 83 -9.93 30.00 8.17
CA LEU A 83 -8.90 29.23 7.47
C LEU A 83 -9.06 27.71 7.65
N LEU A 84 -9.41 27.25 8.86
CA LEU A 84 -9.68 25.83 9.12
C LEU A 84 -10.97 25.38 8.45
N ASP A 85 -12.03 26.17 8.46
CA ASP A 85 -13.30 25.87 7.76
C ASP A 85 -13.09 25.77 6.25
N TRP A 86 -12.19 26.58 5.69
CA TRP A 86 -11.77 26.48 4.29
C TRP A 86 -11.03 25.18 4.02
N ALA A 87 -10.00 24.88 4.82
CA ALA A 87 -9.14 23.72 4.62
C ALA A 87 -9.85 22.38 4.88
N TRP A 88 -10.86 22.38 5.76
CA TRP A 88 -11.58 21.20 6.22
C TRP A 88 -13.08 21.34 6.00
N GLN A 89 -13.56 20.75 4.90
CA GLN A 89 -14.98 20.75 4.56
C GLN A 89 -15.54 19.33 4.55
N SER A 90 -16.87 19.25 4.65
CA SER A 90 -17.62 18.00 4.48
C SER A 90 -18.61 18.20 3.34
N LYS A 91 -18.51 17.37 2.31
CA LYS A 91 -19.42 17.31 1.16
C LYS A 91 -19.96 15.89 1.07
N ASP A 92 -21.29 15.72 1.07
CA ASP A 92 -21.95 14.40 1.03
C ASP A 92 -21.61 13.48 2.22
N GLY A 93 -21.20 14.08 3.35
CA GLY A 93 -20.70 13.37 4.52
C GLY A 93 -19.27 12.83 4.37
N ILE A 94 -18.54 13.25 3.33
CA ILE A 94 -17.17 12.84 3.02
C ILE A 94 -16.24 14.05 3.16
N ILE A 95 -15.02 13.82 3.61
CA ILE A 95 -14.01 14.87 3.73
C ILE A 95 -13.70 15.48 2.35
N PHE A 96 -13.87 16.79 2.26
CA PHE A 96 -13.38 17.60 1.15
C PHE A 96 -12.30 18.56 1.69
N ALA A 97 -11.05 18.31 1.30
CA ALA A 97 -9.93 19.20 1.60
C ALA A 97 -9.45 19.87 0.31
N PRO A 98 -9.75 21.17 0.08
CA PRO A 98 -9.39 21.86 -1.15
C PRO A 98 -7.90 21.80 -1.48
N GLY A 99 -7.03 21.67 -0.47
CA GLY A 99 -5.58 21.54 -0.68
C GLY A 99 -5.18 20.37 -1.59
N ILE A 100 -5.92 19.26 -1.56
CA ILE A 100 -5.68 18.06 -2.40
C ILE A 100 -6.78 17.81 -3.43
N HIS A 101 -8.03 18.19 -3.13
CA HIS A 101 -9.17 18.09 -4.03
C HIS A 101 -9.34 19.39 -4.83
N ARG A 102 -8.42 19.62 -5.79
CA ARG A 102 -8.38 20.87 -6.59
C ARG A 102 -9.00 20.74 -7.98
N THR A 103 -9.99 19.87 -8.15
CA THR A 103 -10.74 19.77 -9.41
C THR A 103 -12.23 19.81 -9.13
N ARG A 104 -12.99 20.31 -10.11
CA ARG A 104 -14.45 20.30 -10.05
C ARG A 104 -15.01 18.88 -9.96
N ASP A 105 -14.41 17.93 -10.67
CA ASP A 105 -14.76 16.51 -10.57
C ASP A 105 -14.65 16.00 -9.12
N SER A 106 -13.58 16.35 -8.41
CA SER A 106 -13.42 15.92 -7.00
C SER A 106 -14.41 16.59 -6.04
N LEU A 107 -14.98 17.74 -6.44
CA LEU A 107 -16.05 18.42 -5.71
C LEU A 107 -17.42 17.76 -5.99
N GLU A 108 -17.67 17.36 -7.23
CA GLU A 108 -18.96 16.83 -7.70
C GLU A 108 -19.09 15.31 -7.52
N HIS A 109 -17.98 14.57 -7.49
CA HIS A 109 -17.97 13.11 -7.42
C HIS A 109 -17.41 12.58 -6.09
N PRO A 110 -18.29 12.09 -5.18
CA PRO A 110 -17.92 11.55 -3.86
C PRO A 110 -16.78 10.52 -3.87
N TRP A 111 -16.77 9.62 -4.86
CA TRP A 111 -15.84 8.50 -4.94
C TRP A 111 -14.37 8.94 -5.09
N MET A 112 -14.10 10.11 -5.70
CA MET A 112 -12.76 10.67 -5.85
C MET A 112 -12.12 11.06 -4.52
N ARG A 113 -12.92 11.22 -3.47
CA ARG A 113 -12.48 11.64 -2.12
C ARG A 113 -12.37 10.47 -1.14
N LEU A 114 -12.86 9.29 -1.52
CA LEU A 114 -13.04 8.16 -0.60
C LEU A 114 -11.72 7.60 -0.06
N GLU A 115 -10.64 7.67 -0.83
CA GLU A 115 -9.30 7.28 -0.39
C GLU A 115 -8.82 8.15 0.77
N ALA A 116 -8.70 9.47 0.54
CA ALA A 116 -8.28 10.43 1.54
C ALA A 116 -9.21 10.39 2.76
N HIS A 117 -10.53 10.34 2.53
CA HIS A 117 -11.53 10.21 3.59
C HIS A 117 -11.31 8.98 4.46
N SER A 118 -11.26 7.79 3.86
CA SER A 118 -11.10 6.53 4.60
C SER A 118 -9.74 6.47 5.27
N GLY A 119 -8.68 6.92 4.59
CA GLY A 119 -7.33 7.01 5.12
C GLY A 119 -7.25 7.89 6.36
N MET A 120 -7.72 9.13 6.27
CA MET A 120 -7.77 10.08 7.39
C MET A 120 -8.59 9.54 8.55
N LEU A 121 -9.76 8.95 8.28
CA LEU A 121 -10.61 8.34 9.30
C LEU A 121 -9.96 7.14 10.01
N GLN A 122 -9.06 6.41 9.34
CA GLN A 122 -8.46 5.19 9.89
C GLN A 122 -7.05 5.42 10.44
N THR A 123 -6.47 6.61 10.24
CA THR A 123 -5.12 6.96 10.70
C THR A 123 -5.12 8.12 11.68
N PHE A 124 -5.62 9.30 11.30
CA PHE A 124 -5.65 10.50 12.15
C PHE A 124 -6.90 10.55 13.02
N PHE A 125 -8.09 10.42 12.43
CA PHE A 125 -9.36 10.63 13.12
C PHE A 125 -10.00 9.38 13.69
N GLN A 126 -9.22 8.33 14.00
CA GLN A 126 -9.65 6.95 14.31
C GLN A 126 -10.85 6.82 15.27
N HIS A 127 -10.90 7.66 16.30
CA HIS A 127 -11.92 7.58 17.34
C HIS A 127 -13.19 8.30 16.92
N ASN A 128 -14.34 7.63 17.08
CA ASN A 128 -15.65 8.25 16.86
C ASN A 128 -15.92 9.45 17.78
N ARG A 129 -15.18 9.58 18.90
CA ARG A 129 -15.23 10.75 19.79
C ARG A 129 -14.45 11.96 19.23
N VAL A 130 -13.47 11.73 18.36
CA VAL A 130 -12.68 12.79 17.72
C VAL A 130 -13.46 13.34 16.53
N LEU A 131 -13.89 12.45 15.64
CA LEU A 131 -14.74 12.81 14.50
C LEU A 131 -15.94 11.85 14.45
N PRO A 132 -17.12 12.28 14.93
CA PRO A 132 -18.32 11.46 14.97
C PRO A 132 -18.82 11.07 13.59
N ARG A 133 -19.21 9.80 13.47
CA ARG A 133 -19.60 9.16 12.21
C ARG A 133 -20.94 8.49 12.32
N GLU A 134 -21.57 8.32 11.17
CA GLU A 134 -22.76 7.52 11.01
C GLU A 134 -22.44 6.02 10.97
N ALA A 135 -23.48 5.21 10.84
CA ALA A 135 -23.33 3.80 10.53
C ALA A 135 -22.60 3.63 9.19
N GLN A 136 -22.09 2.42 8.95
CA GLN A 136 -21.44 2.11 7.68
C GLN A 136 -22.46 2.24 6.54
N SER A 137 -22.13 3.05 5.54
CA SER A 137 -22.87 3.21 4.31
C SER A 137 -22.11 2.51 3.19
N SER A 138 -22.83 2.01 2.19
CA SER A 138 -22.27 1.50 0.96
C SER A 138 -22.84 2.30 -0.21
N GLU A 139 -21.99 2.73 -1.13
CA GLU A 139 -22.41 3.31 -2.40
C GLU A 139 -22.00 2.35 -3.52
N ILE A 140 -22.88 2.19 -4.50
CA ILE A 140 -22.64 1.39 -5.69
C ILE A 140 -22.12 2.34 -6.76
N ILE A 141 -20.92 2.07 -7.24
CA ILE A 141 -20.30 2.79 -8.34
C ILE A 141 -20.51 1.94 -9.59
N GLN A 142 -21.17 2.52 -10.59
CA GLN A 142 -21.29 1.91 -11.90
C GLN A 142 -19.97 2.16 -12.65
N LEU A 143 -19.28 1.09 -13.02
CA LEU A 143 -18.02 1.18 -13.77
C LEU A 143 -18.31 1.12 -15.28
N ASP A 144 -19.20 0.22 -15.70
CA ASP A 144 -19.67 0.04 -17.08
C ASP A 144 -21.18 -0.30 -17.09
N GLU A 145 -21.78 -0.49 -18.28
CA GLU A 145 -23.22 -0.82 -18.45
C GLU A 145 -23.68 -2.02 -17.59
N ASN A 146 -22.81 -3.02 -17.41
CA ASN A 146 -23.16 -4.29 -16.73
C ASN A 146 -22.40 -4.54 -15.43
N ASP A 147 -21.44 -3.69 -15.06
CA ASP A 147 -20.48 -3.97 -13.98
C ASP A 147 -20.55 -2.91 -12.88
N THR A 148 -20.84 -3.36 -11.67
CA THR A 148 -20.99 -2.51 -10.50
C THR A 148 -19.99 -2.88 -9.39
N PHE A 149 -19.53 -1.85 -8.67
CA PHE A 149 -18.61 -2.00 -7.55
C PHE A 149 -19.13 -1.29 -6.31
N SER A 150 -19.31 -2.03 -5.21
CA SER A 150 -19.76 -1.45 -3.95
C SER A 150 -18.57 -0.97 -3.11
N VAL A 151 -18.57 0.31 -2.75
CA VAL A 151 -17.61 0.90 -1.81
C VAL A 151 -18.31 1.16 -0.49
N SER A 152 -17.75 0.61 0.59
CA SER A 152 -18.25 0.89 1.94
C SER A 152 -17.38 1.91 2.67
N PHE A 153 -18.02 2.88 3.30
CA PHE A 153 -17.38 3.95 4.06
C PHE A 153 -18.29 4.42 5.21
N LYS A 154 -17.81 5.38 6.02
CA LYS A 154 -18.59 5.98 7.11
C LYS A 154 -18.70 7.48 6.89
N LYS A 155 -19.93 8.00 6.83
CA LYS A 155 -20.19 9.44 6.69
C LYS A 155 -19.90 10.19 7.99
N ILE A 156 -19.44 11.43 7.87
CA ILE A 156 -19.24 12.35 8.99
C ILE A 156 -20.59 12.85 9.47
N ARG A 157 -20.85 12.73 10.77
CA ARG A 157 -22.11 13.16 11.40
C ARG A 157 -22.03 14.56 12.00
N LYS A 158 -20.89 14.94 12.57
CA LYS A 158 -20.69 16.23 13.26
C LYS A 158 -19.35 16.84 12.87
N GLY A 159 -19.29 18.17 12.93
CA GLY A 159 -18.16 19.00 12.50
C GLY A 159 -16.79 18.56 13.04
N PHE A 160 -15.76 19.04 12.35
CA PHE A 160 -14.37 18.69 12.56
C PHE A 160 -13.85 19.01 13.97
N PRO A 161 -12.84 18.27 14.50
CA PRO A 161 -12.26 18.54 15.83
C PRO A 161 -11.46 19.85 15.90
N GLN A 162 -10.97 20.35 14.77
CA GLN A 162 -10.06 21.49 14.61
C GLN A 162 -10.53 22.75 15.37
N PRO A 163 -11.78 23.22 15.27
CA PRO A 163 -12.20 24.47 15.92
C PRO A 163 -12.09 24.42 17.46
N LYS A 164 -12.35 23.26 18.07
CA LYS A 164 -12.25 23.10 19.53
C LYS A 164 -10.80 23.16 20.01
N GLU A 165 -9.89 22.59 19.23
CA GLU A 165 -8.47 22.59 19.57
C GLU A 165 -7.83 23.96 19.22
N LEU A 166 -8.30 24.64 18.17
CA LEU A 166 -7.88 26.01 17.84
C LEU A 166 -8.17 26.99 18.98
N ALA A 167 -9.34 26.88 19.63
CA ALA A 167 -9.67 27.73 20.76
C ALA A 167 -8.65 27.64 21.91
N LYS A 168 -8.00 26.49 22.10
CA LYS A 168 -6.91 26.31 23.08
C LYS A 168 -5.64 27.05 22.66
N ILE A 169 -5.26 26.93 21.38
CA ILE A 169 -4.10 27.61 20.79
C ILE A 169 -4.25 29.13 20.94
N VAL A 170 -5.39 29.67 20.50
CA VAL A 170 -5.62 31.12 20.53
C VAL A 170 -5.71 31.66 21.95
N ARG A 171 -6.26 30.90 22.90
CA ARG A 171 -6.31 31.31 24.31
C ARG A 171 -4.91 31.51 24.92
N VAL A 172 -3.93 30.71 24.50
CA VAL A 172 -2.54 30.81 24.96
C VAL A 172 -1.74 31.82 24.11
N GLY A 173 -2.14 32.01 22.86
CA GLY A 173 -1.44 32.81 21.85
C GLY A 173 -0.59 31.92 20.94
N ILE A 174 -0.71 32.12 19.63
CA ILE A 174 -0.05 31.26 18.62
C ILE A 174 1.48 31.34 18.68
N ASN A 175 2.03 32.51 19.03
CA ASN A 175 3.46 32.76 19.16
C ASN A 175 3.98 32.54 20.61
N CYS A 176 3.17 31.95 21.49
CA CYS A 176 3.62 31.67 22.86
C CYS A 176 4.68 30.56 22.88
N GLU A 177 5.71 30.72 23.71
CA GLU A 177 6.77 29.71 23.89
C GLU A 177 6.42 28.61 24.90
N LYS A 178 5.23 28.69 25.53
CA LYS A 178 4.77 27.68 26.50
C LYS A 178 4.12 26.51 25.78
N PHE A 179 4.43 25.31 26.23
CA PHE A 179 3.86 24.10 25.67
C PHE A 179 2.37 23.99 26.01
N ILE A 180 1.59 23.48 25.06
CA ILE A 180 0.18 23.16 25.21
C ILE A 180 -0.05 21.67 24.98
N GLU A 181 -1.06 21.13 25.64
CA GLU A 181 -1.50 19.75 25.46
C GLU A 181 -2.64 19.66 24.45
N MET A 182 -2.49 18.72 23.51
CA MET A 182 -3.40 18.51 22.39
C MET A 182 -3.71 17.03 22.25
N LYS A 183 -4.92 16.74 21.79
CA LYS A 183 -5.31 15.34 21.55
C LYS A 183 -4.39 14.68 20.53
N SER A 184 -4.03 13.43 20.79
CA SER A 184 -3.10 12.63 19.97
C SER A 184 -3.45 12.45 18.49
N TRP A 185 -4.65 12.85 18.02
CA TRP A 185 -5.01 12.77 16.61
C TRP A 185 -4.16 13.68 15.71
N ILE A 186 -3.63 14.80 16.23
CA ILE A 186 -2.74 15.69 15.45
C ILE A 186 -1.38 15.05 15.15
N HIS A 187 -0.97 14.06 15.95
CA HIS A 187 0.26 13.32 15.74
C HIS A 187 0.05 11.82 16.06
N PRO A 188 -0.52 11.04 15.11
CA PRO A 188 -0.84 9.64 15.33
C PRO A 188 0.37 8.80 15.76
N GLY A 189 0.24 8.11 16.88
CA GLY A 189 1.30 7.26 17.43
C GLY A 189 2.41 7.98 18.20
N ALA A 190 2.26 9.27 18.51
CA ALA A 190 3.10 9.97 19.51
C ALA A 190 2.80 9.57 20.97
N ALA A 191 1.88 8.62 21.21
CA ALA A 191 1.60 8.14 22.56
C ALA A 191 2.86 7.51 23.19
N LYS A 192 3.15 7.84 24.47
CA LYS A 192 4.26 7.26 25.23
C LYS A 192 4.19 5.72 25.18
N ARG A 193 5.26 5.08 24.72
CA ARG A 193 5.46 3.63 24.81
C ARG A 193 5.60 3.26 26.30
N PHE A 194 5.01 2.13 26.69
CA PHE A 194 4.89 1.63 28.07
C PHE A 194 6.06 1.95 29.01
N GLY A 195 5.75 2.57 30.17
CA GLY A 195 6.67 2.83 31.28
C GLY A 195 6.20 3.97 32.20
N GLN A 196 5.61 3.63 33.35
CA GLN A 196 5.45 4.43 34.58
C GLN A 196 5.10 5.95 34.52
N ALA A 197 4.22 6.40 33.62
CA ALA A 197 3.52 7.68 33.77
C ALA A 197 2.09 7.58 33.22
N GLY A 198 1.19 6.95 33.99
CA GLY A 198 -0.19 6.66 33.62
C GLY A 198 -1.16 7.86 33.55
N GLY A 199 -0.67 9.08 33.30
CA GLY A 199 -1.47 10.31 33.34
C GLY A 199 -1.69 11.02 32.00
N GLU A 200 -0.74 11.03 31.08
CA GLU A 200 -0.75 11.96 29.93
C GLU A 200 -0.95 11.21 28.60
N LYS A 201 -2.13 11.33 28.01
CA LYS A 201 -2.54 10.69 26.74
C LYS A 201 -2.40 11.60 25.51
N ASP A 202 -1.84 12.78 25.69
CA ASP A 202 -1.93 13.89 24.75
C ASP A 202 -0.53 14.32 24.26
N TRP A 203 -0.48 14.84 23.02
CA TRP A 203 0.72 15.45 22.47
C TRP A 203 0.98 16.78 23.20
N ALA A 204 2.25 17.12 23.43
CA ALA A 204 2.63 18.40 24.02
C ALA A 204 3.68 19.10 23.15
N GLY A 205 3.52 20.40 22.93
CA GLY A 205 4.45 21.21 22.16
C GLY A 205 3.97 22.64 21.97
N LEU A 206 4.69 23.41 21.16
CA LEU A 206 4.41 24.83 20.96
C LEU A 206 3.08 25.06 20.20
N PRO A 207 2.28 26.09 20.55
CA PRO A 207 1.02 26.42 19.87
C PRO A 207 1.17 26.58 18.35
N ARG A 208 2.25 27.23 17.88
CA ARG A 208 2.56 27.36 16.45
C ARG A 208 2.74 26.02 15.75
N ILE A 209 3.33 25.02 16.42
CA ILE A 209 3.53 23.68 15.87
C ILE A 209 2.22 22.89 15.91
N ALA A 210 1.47 23.01 17.01
CA ALA A 210 0.15 22.40 17.16
C ALA A 210 -0.80 22.84 16.04
N PHE A 211 -0.74 24.11 15.65
CA PHE A 211 -1.54 24.66 14.57
C PHE A 211 -1.24 24.01 13.22
N ILE A 212 0.03 23.97 12.79
CA ILE A 212 0.40 23.36 11.50
C ILE A 212 0.14 21.85 11.48
N LEU A 213 0.26 21.15 12.61
CA LEU A 213 -0.07 19.73 12.70
C LEU A 213 -1.56 19.44 12.40
N MET A 214 -2.46 20.41 12.54
CA MET A 214 -3.86 20.26 12.12
C MET A 214 -4.00 20.11 10.59
N PHE A 215 -3.01 20.53 9.82
CA PHE A 215 -2.97 20.45 8.36
C PHE A 215 -2.16 19.24 7.85
N ALA A 216 -1.40 18.57 8.73
CA ALA A 216 -0.56 17.43 8.36
C ALA A 216 -1.30 16.31 7.59
N PRO A 217 -2.55 15.93 7.92
CA PRO A 217 -3.23 14.89 7.16
C PRO A 217 -3.48 15.28 5.69
N ILE A 218 -3.57 16.58 5.34
CA ILE A 218 -3.75 17.04 3.96
C ILE A 218 -2.51 16.72 3.10
N ALA A 219 -1.31 16.70 3.71
CA ALA A 219 -0.05 16.42 3.03
C ALA A 219 0.37 14.93 3.11
N CYS A 220 -0.53 14.03 3.51
CA CYS A 220 -0.27 12.59 3.61
C CYS A 220 -0.90 11.81 2.45
N ALA A 221 -0.25 10.72 2.02
CA ALA A 221 -0.87 9.69 1.18
C ALA A 221 -1.39 8.53 2.04
N TYR A 222 -2.42 7.82 1.60
CA TYR A 222 -3.09 6.81 2.41
C TYR A 222 -3.24 5.48 1.69
N PHE A 223 -2.90 4.39 2.36
CA PHE A 223 -2.95 3.06 1.78
C PHE A 223 -3.72 2.07 2.65
N LYS A 224 -4.55 1.25 2.01
CA LYS A 224 -5.29 0.16 2.63
C LYS A 224 -4.42 -1.10 2.66
N MET A 225 -4.03 -1.51 3.87
CA MET A 225 -3.16 -2.65 4.12
C MET A 225 -3.96 -3.97 4.23
N PRO A 226 -3.32 -5.15 4.23
CA PRO A 226 -4.02 -6.41 4.49
C PRO A 226 -4.71 -6.44 5.87
N LEU A 227 -5.76 -7.25 5.98
CA LEU A 227 -6.48 -7.46 7.23
C LEU A 227 -5.58 -8.11 8.28
N SER A 228 -5.73 -7.72 9.54
CA SER A 228 -5.10 -8.43 10.65
C SER A 228 -6.14 -9.00 11.59
N LYS A 229 -5.85 -10.19 12.11
CA LYS A 229 -6.67 -10.86 13.10
C LYS A 229 -6.35 -10.31 14.48
N VAL A 230 -7.39 -9.90 15.19
CA VAL A 230 -7.32 -9.51 16.61
C VAL A 230 -8.37 -10.32 17.35
N LYS A 231 -7.91 -11.27 18.18
CA LYS A 231 -8.76 -12.29 18.81
C LYS A 231 -9.54 -13.10 17.75
N SER A 232 -10.86 -13.04 17.75
CA SER A 232 -11.76 -13.76 16.85
C SER A 232 -12.16 -12.96 15.60
N SER A 233 -11.80 -11.67 15.50
CA SER A 233 -12.26 -10.77 14.45
C SER A 233 -11.12 -10.24 13.58
N TYR A 234 -11.44 -9.94 12.32
CA TYR A 234 -10.50 -9.33 11.37
C TYR A 234 -10.76 -7.83 11.28
N PHE A 235 -9.67 -7.06 11.32
CA PHE A 235 -9.73 -5.60 11.28
C PHE A 235 -8.90 -5.06 10.11
N GLN A 236 -9.44 -4.02 9.50
CA GLN A 236 -8.79 -3.30 8.41
C GLN A 236 -7.66 -2.43 8.95
N ASN A 237 -6.45 -2.63 8.42
CA ASN A 237 -5.30 -1.78 8.71
C ASN A 237 -5.15 -0.70 7.62
N TRP A 238 -4.61 0.44 8.01
CA TRP A 238 -4.31 1.56 7.11
C TRP A 238 -2.92 2.09 7.38
N ALA A 239 -2.27 2.61 6.35
CA ALA A 239 -1.02 3.32 6.45
C ALA A 239 -1.20 4.76 5.99
N PHE A 240 -0.46 5.68 6.61
CA PHE A 240 -0.24 7.01 6.04
C PHE A 240 1.25 7.16 5.69
N LEU A 241 1.52 7.85 4.59
CA LEU A 241 2.84 8.12 4.06
C LEU A 241 3.06 9.62 4.01
N VAL A 242 4.23 10.05 4.49
CA VAL A 242 4.72 11.42 4.43
C VAL A 242 6.02 11.42 3.63
N PRO A 243 6.07 12.04 2.43
CA PRO A 243 7.35 12.30 1.80
C PRO A 243 8.07 13.43 2.54
N GLU A 244 9.40 13.39 2.54
CA GLU A 244 10.20 14.46 3.10
C GLU A 244 9.92 15.78 2.38
N VAL A 245 9.59 16.80 3.17
CA VAL A 245 9.32 18.14 2.67
C VAL A 245 10.51 19.03 2.99
N ASN A 246 11.37 19.21 1.99
CA ASN A 246 12.49 20.15 2.05
C ASN A 246 12.27 21.40 1.20
N ASN A 247 11.26 21.37 0.32
CA ASN A 247 10.87 22.48 -0.54
C ASN A 247 9.36 22.40 -0.79
N LEU A 248 8.61 23.42 -0.36
CA LEU A 248 7.14 23.48 -0.42
C LEU A 248 6.63 23.52 -1.87
N ASP A 249 7.30 24.29 -2.74
CA ASP A 249 6.94 24.42 -4.16
C ASP A 249 7.16 23.11 -4.92
N GLU A 250 8.33 22.46 -4.73
CA GLU A 250 8.65 21.17 -5.33
C GLU A 250 7.71 20.07 -4.82
N PHE A 251 7.44 20.08 -3.52
CA PHE A 251 6.47 19.18 -2.90
C PHE A 251 5.09 19.34 -3.56
N ALA A 252 4.55 20.56 -3.61
CA ALA A 252 3.21 20.80 -4.15
C ALA A 252 3.10 20.41 -5.63
N ARG A 253 4.10 20.74 -6.44
CA ARG A 253 4.17 20.38 -7.87
C ARG A 253 4.23 18.88 -8.12
N SER A 254 4.68 18.08 -7.15
CA SER A 254 4.89 16.64 -7.32
C SER A 254 3.81 15.83 -6.61
N PHE A 255 3.42 16.25 -5.41
CA PHE A 255 2.47 15.57 -4.55
C PHE A 255 1.06 15.60 -5.14
N ILE A 256 0.56 16.76 -5.58
CA ILE A 256 -0.79 16.89 -6.13
C ILE A 256 -0.97 16.02 -7.39
N PRO A 257 -0.06 16.07 -8.38
CA PRO A 257 -0.02 15.10 -9.47
C PRO A 257 0.07 13.63 -9.08
N ALA A 258 0.90 13.26 -8.12
CA ALA A 258 1.08 11.86 -7.70
C ALA A 258 -0.19 11.30 -7.03
N GLN A 259 -0.80 12.14 -6.21
CA GLN A 259 -2.11 11.93 -5.63
C GLN A 259 -3.18 11.78 -6.74
N ARG A 260 -3.23 12.70 -7.71
CA ARG A 260 -4.17 12.64 -8.86
C ARG A 260 -4.00 11.44 -9.76
N ALA A 261 -2.76 11.03 -10.03
CA ALA A 261 -2.46 9.79 -10.76
C ALA A 261 -2.96 8.54 -10.01
N SER A 262 -3.12 8.66 -8.68
CA SER A 262 -3.72 7.63 -7.84
C SER A 262 -5.25 7.77 -7.75
N TYR A 263 -5.81 8.98 -7.95
CA TYR A 263 -7.22 9.33 -7.71
C TYR A 263 -8.27 8.85 -8.74
N ASN A 264 -7.88 8.13 -9.79
CA ASN A 264 -8.88 7.58 -10.74
C ASN A 264 -9.15 6.08 -10.60
N GLU A 265 -8.49 5.36 -9.68
CA GLU A 265 -8.78 3.93 -9.54
C GLU A 265 -8.78 3.52 -8.06
N LEU A 266 -9.94 3.07 -7.57
CA LEU A 266 -10.07 2.30 -6.32
C LEU A 266 -9.05 1.15 -6.25
N LEU A 267 -8.53 0.73 -7.41
CA LEU A 267 -7.44 -0.23 -7.59
C LEU A 267 -6.12 0.24 -6.97
N HIS A 268 -5.85 1.52 -6.74
CA HIS A 268 -4.51 1.95 -6.27
C HIS A 268 -4.37 2.05 -4.74
N ILE A 269 -5.47 2.08 -4.01
CA ILE A 269 -5.49 2.20 -2.54
C ILE A 269 -4.92 0.94 -1.87
N GLY A 270 -5.16 -0.22 -2.49
CA GLY A 270 -4.89 -1.52 -1.92
C GLY A 270 -3.45 -1.99 -2.09
N VAL A 271 -2.72 -2.18 -0.98
CA VAL A 271 -1.32 -2.59 -0.98
C VAL A 271 -1.11 -3.87 -0.16
N GLN A 272 -0.06 -4.62 -0.46
CA GLN A 272 0.24 -5.90 0.22
C GLN A 272 1.29 -5.79 1.34
N SER A 273 2.06 -4.70 1.36
CA SER A 273 3.10 -4.45 2.35
C SER A 273 3.43 -2.95 2.44
N LEU A 274 4.26 -2.59 3.42
CA LEU A 274 4.82 -1.24 3.52
C LEU A 274 5.72 -0.92 2.32
N GLY A 275 6.48 -1.91 1.82
CA GLY A 275 7.29 -1.75 0.63
C GLY A 275 6.46 -1.48 -0.63
N ASP A 276 5.33 -2.18 -0.79
CA ASP A 276 4.37 -1.96 -1.90
C ASP A 276 3.83 -0.52 -1.86
N ALA A 277 3.38 -0.06 -0.69
CA ALA A 277 2.92 1.32 -0.51
C ALA A 277 4.00 2.36 -0.86
N CYS A 278 5.21 2.15 -0.36
CA CYS A 278 6.33 3.05 -0.54
C CYS A 278 6.75 3.17 -2.00
N LEU A 279 7.02 2.06 -2.69
CA LEU A 279 7.41 2.10 -4.10
C LEU A 279 6.26 2.53 -5.01
N ARG A 280 5.01 2.22 -4.66
CA ARG A 280 3.84 2.70 -5.41
C ARG A 280 3.76 4.22 -5.38
N PHE A 281 3.87 4.82 -4.19
CA PHE A 281 3.94 6.27 -4.06
C PHE A 281 5.16 6.84 -4.78
N ALA A 282 6.35 6.25 -4.58
CA ALA A 282 7.59 6.70 -5.22
C ALA A 282 7.50 6.68 -6.75
N CYS A 283 6.87 5.67 -7.36
CA CYS A 283 6.64 5.63 -8.82
C CYS A 283 5.78 6.80 -9.29
N GLY A 284 4.71 7.15 -8.59
CA GLY A 284 3.86 8.29 -8.94
C GLY A 284 4.54 9.64 -8.67
N TYR A 285 5.30 9.72 -7.58
CA TYR A 285 5.96 10.94 -7.09
C TYR A 285 7.22 11.29 -7.89
N VAL A 286 8.08 10.30 -8.18
CA VAL A 286 9.34 10.45 -8.92
C VAL A 286 9.15 10.22 -10.42
N GLY A 287 8.16 9.42 -10.85
CA GLY A 287 7.87 9.10 -12.25
C GLY A 287 7.77 10.32 -13.18
N ARG A 288 7.26 11.44 -12.65
CA ARG A 288 7.16 12.73 -13.37
C ARG A 288 8.44 13.57 -13.31
N GLN A 289 9.36 13.23 -12.41
CA GLN A 289 10.64 13.89 -12.18
C GLN A 289 11.85 13.15 -12.79
N PHE A 290 11.71 11.90 -13.24
CA PHE A 290 12.80 11.14 -13.90
C PHE A 290 13.38 11.88 -15.12
N ALA A 291 12.57 12.68 -15.81
CA ALA A 291 13.02 13.56 -16.89
C ALA A 291 14.06 14.61 -16.44
N LYS A 292 14.16 14.91 -15.14
CA LYS A 292 14.99 15.99 -14.56
C LYS A 292 16.13 15.51 -13.65
N ARG A 293 16.40 14.20 -13.54
CA ARG A 293 17.48 13.65 -12.67
C ARG A 293 17.39 14.13 -11.20
N GLN A 294 16.19 14.32 -10.66
CA GLN A 294 16.03 14.73 -9.26
C GLN A 294 16.35 13.57 -8.30
N LYS A 295 16.84 13.92 -7.11
CA LYS A 295 17.14 12.97 -6.03
C LYS A 295 15.85 12.35 -5.51
N THR A 296 15.89 11.06 -5.18
CA THR A 296 14.77 10.41 -4.50
C THR A 296 14.63 10.98 -3.09
N HIS A 297 13.39 11.30 -2.71
CA HIS A 297 13.07 11.85 -1.40
C HIS A 297 12.94 10.74 -0.36
N LYS A 298 13.28 11.05 0.89
CA LYS A 298 13.03 10.14 2.01
C LYS A 298 11.52 9.99 2.22
N LEU A 299 11.05 8.77 2.41
CA LEU A 299 9.64 8.45 2.61
C LEU A 299 9.44 7.84 3.99
N TYR A 300 8.54 8.43 4.75
CA TYR A 300 8.14 7.96 6.08
C TYR A 300 6.74 7.38 6.02
N ILE A 301 6.58 6.09 6.32
CA ILE A 301 5.30 5.40 6.32
C ILE A 301 5.03 4.82 7.68
N THR A 302 3.82 5.07 8.18
CA THR A 302 3.35 4.52 9.45
C THR A 302 2.08 3.73 9.25
N THR A 303 2.07 2.48 9.72
CA THR A 303 0.84 1.68 9.79
C THR A 303 0.10 1.88 11.10
N MET A 304 -1.21 2.04 11.01
CA MET A 304 -2.14 2.12 12.13
C MET A 304 -3.07 0.90 12.09
N GLY A 305 -3.20 0.21 13.23
CA GLY A 305 -4.05 -0.96 13.34
C GLY A 305 -4.39 -1.30 14.78
N GLN A 306 -5.47 -2.06 14.99
CA GLN A 306 -5.83 -2.55 16.31
C GLN A 306 -4.93 -3.71 16.75
N VAL A 307 -4.66 -3.80 18.05
CA VAL A 307 -3.94 -4.92 18.68
C VAL A 307 -4.76 -5.47 19.85
N GLY A 308 -4.50 -6.74 20.23
CA GLY A 308 -5.33 -7.47 21.20
C GLY A 308 -5.59 -6.76 22.54
N HIS A 309 -4.64 -5.95 23.00
CA HIS A 309 -4.71 -5.22 24.28
C HIS A 309 -5.39 -3.84 24.19
N TYR A 310 -5.58 -3.27 23.00
CA TYR A 310 -6.21 -1.95 22.79
C TYR A 310 -7.26 -2.04 21.66
N GLN A 311 -8.52 -2.29 22.04
CA GLN A 311 -9.63 -2.45 21.09
C GLN A 311 -10.26 -1.12 20.67
N GLY A 312 -10.13 -0.08 21.51
CA GLY A 312 -10.76 1.22 21.24
C GLY A 312 -9.99 2.08 20.23
N GLN A 313 -8.69 1.86 20.05
CA GLN A 313 -7.82 2.73 19.25
C GLN A 313 -6.88 1.90 18.37
N SER A 314 -6.69 2.33 17.12
CA SER A 314 -5.62 1.82 16.28
C SER A 314 -4.29 2.37 16.80
N ILE A 315 -3.37 1.50 17.17
CA ILE A 315 -2.02 1.91 17.55
C ILE A 315 -1.10 1.83 16.34
N ARG A 316 0.05 2.48 16.47
CA ARG A 316 1.14 2.33 15.52
C ARG A 316 1.65 0.88 15.55
N LYS A 317 1.58 0.17 14.42
CA LYS A 317 2.02 -1.23 14.31
C LYS A 317 3.44 -1.38 13.79
N ASP A 318 3.80 -0.55 12.81
CA ASP A 318 5.08 -0.64 12.11
C ASP A 318 5.39 0.71 11.43
N ILE A 319 6.69 0.96 11.23
CA ILE A 319 7.22 2.17 10.58
C ILE A 319 8.24 1.73 9.54
N LEU A 320 8.11 2.28 8.33
CA LEU A 320 9.15 2.21 7.32
C LEU A 320 9.66 3.63 7.08
N ASP A 321 10.96 3.80 7.22
CA ASP A 321 11.65 5.07 6.94
C ASP A 321 12.80 4.80 5.97
N VAL A 322 12.67 5.21 4.71
CA VAL A 322 13.59 4.79 3.65
C VAL A 322 13.68 5.81 2.52
N ILE A 323 14.85 5.88 1.87
CA ILE A 323 15.04 6.57 0.59
C ILE A 323 15.06 5.48 -0.49
N PRO A 324 14.00 5.34 -1.31
CA PRO A 324 13.99 4.35 -2.39
C PRO A 324 15.10 4.63 -3.39
N SER A 325 15.79 3.59 -3.86
CA SER A 325 16.79 3.74 -4.93
C SER A 325 16.10 3.90 -6.29
N SER A 326 16.77 4.58 -7.23
CA SER A 326 16.25 4.73 -8.60
C SER A 326 16.04 3.38 -9.29
N ASP A 327 16.92 2.40 -9.04
CA ASP A 327 16.81 1.04 -9.55
C ASP A 327 15.59 0.31 -8.96
N SER A 328 15.36 0.42 -7.65
CA SER A 328 14.15 -0.14 -7.01
C SER A 328 12.87 0.44 -7.59
N ILE A 329 12.82 1.75 -7.85
CA ILE A 329 11.67 2.41 -8.48
C ILE A 329 11.49 1.90 -9.91
N GLN A 330 12.57 1.84 -10.71
CA GLN A 330 12.51 1.40 -12.11
C GLN A 330 12.03 -0.06 -12.21
N ARG A 331 12.52 -0.95 -11.37
CA ARG A 331 12.04 -2.34 -11.26
C ARG A 331 10.59 -2.37 -10.83
N TYR A 332 10.19 -1.54 -9.86
CA TYR A 332 8.83 -1.52 -9.37
C TYR A 332 7.82 -1.03 -10.42
N VAL A 333 8.21 -0.13 -11.33
CA VAL A 333 7.38 0.25 -12.48
C VAL A 333 6.99 -0.98 -13.32
N LYS A 334 7.90 -1.95 -13.51
CA LYS A 334 7.58 -3.22 -14.17
C LYS A 334 6.63 -4.08 -13.33
N VAL A 335 6.90 -4.17 -12.03
CA VAL A 335 6.06 -4.93 -11.09
C VAL A 335 4.63 -4.43 -11.08
N ILE A 336 4.36 -3.12 -11.01
CA ILE A 336 2.98 -2.61 -10.98
C ILE A 336 2.28 -2.70 -12.34
N LYS A 337 3.03 -2.73 -13.44
CA LYS A 337 2.49 -2.95 -14.79
C LYS A 337 2.02 -4.39 -14.98
N ILE A 338 2.84 -5.36 -14.55
CA ILE A 338 2.56 -6.79 -14.71
C ILE A 338 1.62 -7.30 -13.60
N MET A 339 1.85 -6.86 -12.36
CA MET A 339 1.08 -7.23 -11.17
C MET A 339 0.21 -6.07 -10.68
N ALA A 340 -0.62 -5.52 -11.57
CA ALA A 340 -1.61 -4.51 -11.23
C ALA A 340 -2.70 -5.08 -10.32
N ASN A 341 -3.35 -4.21 -9.53
CA ASN A 341 -4.63 -4.56 -8.94
C ASN A 341 -5.68 -4.57 -10.04
N MET A 342 -6.64 -5.49 -9.98
CA MET A 342 -7.64 -5.64 -11.03
C MET A 342 -9.02 -5.93 -10.44
N PHE A 343 -10.07 -5.45 -11.11
CA PHE A 343 -11.42 -5.87 -10.81
C PHE A 343 -11.64 -7.32 -11.29
N VAL A 344 -12.28 -8.12 -10.44
CA VAL A 344 -12.63 -9.51 -10.73
C VAL A 344 -14.08 -9.73 -10.34
N LYS A 345 -14.85 -10.39 -11.21
CA LYS A 345 -16.25 -10.74 -10.95
C LYS A 345 -16.30 -11.78 -9.83
N ARG A 346 -17.11 -11.52 -8.80
CA ARG A 346 -17.46 -12.53 -7.80
C ARG A 346 -18.70 -13.26 -8.27
N GLN A 347 -18.58 -14.55 -8.56
CA GLN A 347 -19.76 -15.41 -8.65
C GLN A 347 -20.31 -15.58 -7.23
N LEU A 348 -21.41 -14.90 -6.92
CA LEU A 348 -22.20 -15.21 -5.74
C LEU A 348 -22.92 -16.52 -6.05
N LYS A 349 -22.58 -17.60 -5.33
CA LYS A 349 -23.42 -18.80 -5.36
C LYS A 349 -24.76 -18.43 -4.73
N GLN A 350 -25.85 -18.74 -5.42
CA GLN A 350 -27.19 -18.77 -4.83
C GLN A 350 -27.08 -19.52 -3.50
N GLN A 351 -27.35 -18.83 -2.39
CA GLN A 351 -27.77 -19.55 -1.20
C GLN A 351 -29.23 -19.89 -1.46
N ASP A 352 -29.58 -21.17 -1.37
CA ASP A 352 -30.95 -21.66 -1.37
C ASP A 352 -31.72 -21.03 -0.20
N THR A 353 -32.18 -19.80 -0.37
CA THR A 353 -33.34 -19.26 0.32
C THR A 353 -34.48 -19.36 -0.67
N GLN A 354 -35.35 -20.35 -0.45
CA GLN A 354 -36.50 -20.74 -1.29
C GLN A 354 -37.56 -19.64 -1.52
N ASP A 355 -37.30 -18.38 -1.18
CA ASP A 355 -38.20 -17.27 -1.44
C ASP A 355 -37.39 -16.03 -1.77
N THR A 356 -37.07 -15.82 -3.05
CA THR A 356 -36.89 -14.48 -3.60
C THR A 356 -37.00 -14.57 -5.12
N HIS A 357 -37.87 -13.74 -5.68
CA HIS A 357 -38.06 -13.53 -7.11
C HIS A 357 -36.71 -13.32 -7.82
N GLU A 358 -36.65 -13.69 -9.10
CA GLU A 358 -35.59 -13.33 -10.05
C GLU A 358 -35.42 -11.80 -10.15
N GLU A 359 -34.82 -11.17 -9.15
CA GLU A 359 -34.31 -9.80 -9.22
C GLU A 359 -32.79 -9.88 -9.35
N ASP A 360 -32.34 -9.68 -10.59
CA ASP A 360 -31.00 -9.28 -11.03
C ASP A 360 -29.83 -9.63 -10.10
N ILE A 361 -29.23 -10.81 -10.33
CA ILE A 361 -27.90 -11.13 -9.82
C ILE A 361 -26.89 -10.23 -10.54
N HIS A 362 -26.74 -8.99 -10.09
CA HIS A 362 -25.68 -8.13 -10.60
C HIS A 362 -24.32 -8.70 -10.15
N PRO A 363 -23.38 -8.95 -11.09
CA PRO A 363 -22.04 -9.39 -10.74
C PRO A 363 -21.38 -8.31 -9.90
N THR A 364 -21.14 -8.61 -8.61
CA THR A 364 -20.40 -7.70 -7.74
C THR A 364 -18.90 -7.85 -8.02
N LEU A 365 -18.27 -6.78 -8.50
CA LEU A 365 -16.83 -6.75 -8.68
C LEU A 365 -16.12 -6.69 -7.32
N TYR A 366 -14.96 -7.34 -7.22
CA TYR A 366 -14.02 -7.13 -6.13
C TYR A 366 -12.62 -6.84 -6.67
N ILE A 367 -11.79 -6.15 -5.88
CA ILE A 367 -10.42 -5.82 -6.26
C ILE A 367 -9.50 -6.96 -5.85
N ARG A 368 -8.97 -7.70 -6.83
CA ARG A 368 -7.90 -8.67 -6.63
C ARG A 368 -6.58 -7.93 -6.51
N GLN A 369 -5.86 -8.21 -5.42
CA GLN A 369 -4.49 -7.74 -5.21
C GLN A 369 -3.52 -8.91 -5.42
N PRO A 370 -2.50 -8.77 -6.28
CA PRO A 370 -1.49 -9.81 -6.49
C PRO A 370 -0.75 -10.14 -5.20
N THR A 371 -0.56 -11.43 -4.94
CA THR A 371 -0.13 -12.00 -3.67
C THR A 371 1.37 -11.81 -3.49
N ALA A 372 2.15 -12.08 -4.53
CA ALA A 372 3.61 -11.95 -4.51
C ALA A 372 4.10 -10.51 -4.37
N ARG A 373 3.30 -9.52 -4.79
CA ARG A 373 3.74 -8.11 -4.94
C ARG A 373 4.31 -7.52 -3.66
N GLY A 374 3.72 -7.80 -2.50
CA GLY A 374 4.22 -7.27 -1.22
C GLY A 374 5.64 -7.75 -0.90
N ARG A 375 5.90 -9.05 -1.08
CA ARG A 375 7.23 -9.65 -0.87
C ARG A 375 8.27 -9.10 -1.85
N ILE A 376 7.89 -8.98 -3.12
CA ILE A 376 8.73 -8.39 -4.18
C ILE A 376 9.09 -6.95 -3.84
N ALA A 377 8.10 -6.13 -3.47
CA ALA A 377 8.30 -4.72 -3.13
C ALA A 377 9.18 -4.54 -1.88
N ASP A 378 8.96 -5.36 -0.85
CA ASP A 378 9.78 -5.34 0.37
C ASP A 378 11.24 -5.71 0.09
N ASN A 379 11.50 -6.62 -0.85
CA ASN A 379 12.85 -6.96 -1.29
C ASN A 379 13.50 -5.79 -2.04
N LEU A 380 12.79 -5.22 -3.02
CA LEU A 380 13.29 -4.10 -3.82
C LEU A 380 13.65 -2.89 -2.96
N ILE A 381 12.85 -2.56 -1.95
CA ILE A 381 13.15 -1.46 -1.02
C ILE A 381 14.38 -1.70 -0.16
N LYS A 382 14.67 -2.96 0.15
CA LYS A 382 15.86 -3.36 0.90
C LYS A 382 17.09 -3.54 0.00
N ASN A 383 16.97 -3.23 -1.29
CA ASN A 383 17.98 -3.48 -2.32
C ASN A 383 18.42 -4.97 -2.33
N LEU A 384 17.46 -5.87 -2.11
CA LEU A 384 17.63 -7.31 -2.29
C LEU A 384 17.09 -7.72 -3.65
N TYR A 385 17.58 -8.85 -4.16
CA TYR A 385 17.01 -9.48 -5.36
C TYR A 385 15.52 -9.75 -5.17
N TRP A 386 14.72 -9.49 -6.21
CA TRP A 386 13.26 -9.42 -6.11
C TRP A 386 12.60 -10.73 -5.65
N TYR A 387 13.24 -11.87 -5.93
CA TYR A 387 12.80 -13.21 -5.56
C TYR A 387 13.35 -13.70 -4.20
N ASN A 388 14.05 -12.85 -3.43
CA ASN A 388 14.56 -13.23 -2.10
C ASN A 388 13.45 -13.73 -1.18
N ASP A 389 13.62 -14.95 -0.66
CA ASP A 389 12.65 -15.59 0.24
C ASP A 389 11.19 -15.52 -0.28
N LEU A 390 10.98 -15.57 -1.61
CA LEU A 390 9.67 -15.39 -2.23
C LEU A 390 8.61 -16.37 -1.69
N LEU A 391 9.03 -17.60 -1.37
CA LEU A 391 8.16 -18.65 -0.83
C LEU A 391 7.92 -18.54 0.68
N ILE A 392 8.47 -17.53 1.35
CA ILE A 392 8.16 -17.23 2.74
C ILE A 392 7.05 -16.17 2.74
N PRO A 393 5.86 -16.44 3.32
CA PRO A 393 4.80 -15.44 3.37
C PRO A 393 5.23 -14.24 4.24
N PRO A 394 4.98 -12.99 3.81
CA PRO A 394 5.29 -11.81 4.61
C PRO A 394 4.30 -11.68 5.78
N ARG A 395 4.76 -11.02 6.86
CA ARG A 395 4.01 -10.87 8.12
C ARG A 395 2.59 -10.35 7.90
N TRP A 396 2.41 -9.37 7.02
CA TRP A 396 1.12 -8.74 6.74
C TRP A 396 0.10 -9.68 6.09
N GLN A 397 0.54 -10.80 5.50
CA GLN A 397 -0.34 -11.75 4.81
C GLN A 397 -0.62 -13.02 5.61
N LEU A 398 0.02 -13.20 6.78
CA LEU A 398 -0.17 -14.40 7.61
C LEU A 398 -1.62 -14.58 8.08
N ASP A 399 -2.27 -13.50 8.51
CA ASP A 399 -3.66 -13.56 8.98
C ASP A 399 -4.63 -13.89 7.84
N GLU A 400 -4.36 -13.38 6.65
CA GLU A 400 -5.14 -13.70 5.45
C GLU A 400 -4.95 -15.16 5.02
N LEU A 401 -3.72 -15.67 5.10
CA LEU A 401 -3.43 -17.09 4.86
C LEU A 401 -4.11 -17.98 5.90
N GLU A 402 -4.12 -17.58 7.17
CA GLU A 402 -4.82 -18.31 8.22
C GLU A 402 -6.33 -18.33 7.98
N ARG A 403 -6.92 -17.22 7.50
CA ARG A 403 -8.31 -17.16 7.06
C ARG A 403 -8.59 -18.15 5.93
N GLN A 404 -7.75 -18.17 4.91
CA GLN A 404 -7.87 -19.08 3.78
C GLN A 404 -7.70 -20.54 4.20
N ARG A 405 -6.77 -20.84 5.11
CA ARG A 405 -6.58 -22.18 5.69
C ARG A 405 -7.84 -22.64 6.43
N GLN A 406 -8.45 -21.77 7.24
CA GLN A 406 -9.69 -22.08 7.95
C GLN A 406 -10.86 -22.34 6.99
N GLN A 407 -10.94 -21.59 5.89
CA GLN A 407 -11.93 -21.81 4.83
C GLN A 407 -11.68 -23.14 4.10
N TYR A 408 -10.43 -23.45 3.79
CA TYR A 408 -10.04 -24.71 3.17
C TYR A 408 -10.43 -25.91 4.04
N ARG A 409 -10.10 -25.86 5.34
CA ARG A 409 -10.47 -26.90 6.31
C ARG A 409 -11.98 -27.10 6.39
N LYS A 410 -12.77 -26.02 6.35
CA LYS A 410 -14.24 -26.12 6.34
C LYS A 410 -14.78 -26.73 5.04
N LYS A 411 -14.17 -26.41 3.90
CA LYS A 411 -14.64 -26.84 2.58
C LYS A 411 -14.28 -28.30 2.26
N TYR A 412 -13.05 -28.70 2.59
CA TYR A 412 -12.50 -30.01 2.19
C TYR A 412 -12.32 -30.99 3.36
N ASN A 413 -12.58 -30.55 4.60
CA ASN A 413 -12.32 -31.33 5.82
C ASN A 413 -10.85 -31.81 5.96
N GLU A 414 -9.93 -31.09 5.33
CA GLU A 414 -8.49 -31.39 5.31
C GLU A 414 -7.68 -30.20 5.86
N ASP A 415 -6.52 -30.48 6.47
CA ASP A 415 -5.60 -29.44 6.91
C ASP A 415 -4.52 -29.19 5.84
N ILE A 416 -4.18 -27.92 5.65
CA ILE A 416 -3.14 -27.47 4.72
C ILE A 416 -2.20 -26.50 5.45
N SER A 417 -0.90 -26.68 5.28
CA SER A 417 0.08 -25.77 5.90
C SER A 417 0.03 -24.38 5.23
N GLN A 418 0.36 -23.34 5.99
CA GLN A 418 0.40 -21.98 5.46
C GLN A 418 1.43 -21.83 4.34
N GLU A 419 2.55 -22.55 4.40
CA GLU A 419 3.57 -22.55 3.34
C GLU A 419 3.07 -23.21 2.05
N ARG A 420 2.33 -24.31 2.15
CA ARG A 420 1.74 -24.97 0.96
C ARG A 420 0.66 -24.08 0.34
N LEU A 421 -0.16 -23.45 1.16
CA LEU A 421 -1.18 -22.50 0.69
C LEU A 421 -0.56 -21.27 0.04
N TRP A 422 0.48 -20.70 0.63
CA TRP A 422 1.26 -19.60 0.05
C TRP A 422 1.85 -19.99 -1.31
N PHE A 423 2.48 -21.16 -1.39
CA PHE A 423 3.02 -21.69 -2.64
C PHE A 423 1.93 -21.84 -3.72
N SER A 424 0.77 -22.39 -3.37
CA SER A 424 -0.38 -22.48 -4.29
C SER A 424 -0.86 -21.11 -4.77
N ASN A 425 -0.91 -20.11 -3.88
CA ASN A 425 -1.26 -18.74 -4.26
C ASN A 425 -0.25 -18.11 -5.22
N LEU A 426 1.05 -18.38 -5.05
CA LEU A 426 2.08 -17.96 -6.00
C LEU A 426 1.95 -18.67 -7.34
N GLN A 427 1.66 -19.98 -7.34
CA GLN A 427 1.42 -20.73 -8.57
C GLN A 427 0.22 -20.19 -9.35
N ARG A 428 -0.84 -19.70 -8.69
CA ARG A 428 -1.96 -19.02 -9.40
C ARG A 428 -1.54 -17.71 -10.10
N GLN A 429 -0.37 -17.18 -9.76
CA GLN A 429 0.23 -15.97 -10.36
C GLN A 429 1.46 -16.31 -11.21
N TRP A 430 1.57 -17.56 -11.68
CA TRP A 430 2.74 -18.02 -12.43
C TRP A 430 2.96 -17.21 -13.72
N ARG A 431 1.89 -16.75 -14.39
CA ARG A 431 2.00 -15.95 -15.62
C ARG A 431 2.63 -14.61 -15.33
N GLU A 432 2.12 -13.91 -14.32
CA GLU A 432 2.63 -12.63 -13.88
C GLU A 432 4.10 -12.74 -13.41
N LEU A 433 4.46 -13.83 -12.72
CA LEU A 433 5.85 -14.10 -12.33
C LEU A 433 6.75 -14.45 -13.52
N MET A 434 6.24 -15.17 -14.52
CA MET A 434 6.96 -15.46 -15.76
C MET A 434 7.19 -14.20 -16.58
N ASP A 435 6.21 -13.31 -16.68
CA ASP A 435 6.37 -12.02 -17.35
C ASP A 435 7.46 -11.18 -16.67
N LEU A 436 7.55 -11.22 -15.33
CA LEU A 436 8.65 -10.58 -14.60
C LEU A 436 10.01 -11.23 -14.86
N ILE A 437 10.07 -12.55 -15.06
CA ILE A 437 11.31 -13.26 -15.43
C ILE A 437 11.82 -12.80 -16.81
N GLN A 438 10.94 -12.40 -17.72
CA GLN A 438 11.32 -11.89 -19.05
C GLN A 438 11.82 -10.45 -19.03
N GLU A 439 11.62 -9.71 -17.94
CA GLU A 439 12.05 -8.32 -17.84
C GLU A 439 13.53 -8.24 -17.42
N GLU A 440 14.42 -7.89 -18.35
CA GLU A 440 15.87 -7.83 -18.10
C GLU A 440 16.25 -6.96 -16.89
N VAL A 441 15.54 -5.86 -16.68
CA VAL A 441 15.77 -4.93 -15.56
C VAL A 441 15.54 -5.57 -14.18
N MET A 442 14.81 -6.69 -14.11
CA MET A 442 14.57 -7.40 -12.85
C MET A 442 15.79 -8.19 -12.38
N TRP A 443 16.78 -8.45 -13.24
CA TRP A 443 17.93 -9.29 -12.94
C TRP A 443 19.18 -8.48 -12.62
N GLU A 444 19.98 -8.96 -11.66
CA GLU A 444 21.33 -8.39 -11.41
C GLU A 444 22.36 -8.97 -12.38
N SER A 445 22.13 -10.19 -12.86
CA SER A 445 23.01 -10.89 -13.80
C SER A 445 22.22 -11.82 -14.74
N PRO A 446 22.62 -11.92 -16.03
CA PRO A 446 22.07 -12.92 -16.96
C PRO A 446 22.21 -14.38 -16.47
N ASN A 447 23.17 -14.64 -15.57
CA ASN A 447 23.39 -15.97 -14.99
C ASN A 447 22.20 -16.47 -14.17
N GLU A 448 21.42 -15.56 -13.58
CA GLU A 448 20.25 -15.89 -12.76
C GLU A 448 19.09 -16.40 -13.62
N GLN A 449 18.83 -15.69 -14.72
CA GLN A 449 17.82 -16.10 -15.69
C GLN A 449 18.18 -17.45 -16.32
N ALA A 450 19.44 -17.62 -16.72
CA ALA A 450 19.94 -18.89 -17.25
C ALA A 450 19.79 -20.05 -16.26
N PHE A 451 19.94 -19.78 -14.96
CA PHE A 451 19.73 -20.79 -13.91
C PHE A 451 18.27 -21.26 -13.86
N VAL A 452 17.31 -20.33 -13.93
CA VAL A 452 15.87 -20.65 -13.95
C VAL A 452 15.51 -21.49 -15.17
N GLU A 453 16.02 -21.13 -16.35
CA GLU A 453 15.78 -21.86 -17.61
C GLU A 453 16.30 -23.31 -17.56
N VAL A 454 17.49 -23.51 -16.99
CA VAL A 454 18.05 -24.85 -16.79
C VAL A 454 17.19 -25.65 -15.83
N PHE A 455 16.74 -25.03 -14.74
CA PHE A 455 15.89 -25.69 -13.75
C PHE A 455 14.52 -26.07 -14.35
N HIS A 456 13.89 -25.21 -15.16
CA HIS A 456 12.67 -25.54 -15.90
C HIS A 456 12.87 -26.71 -16.87
N SER A 457 14.02 -26.73 -17.57
CA SER A 457 14.36 -27.83 -18.48
C SER A 457 14.52 -29.15 -17.73
N THR A 458 15.15 -29.13 -16.56
CA THR A 458 15.26 -30.29 -15.67
C THR A 458 13.90 -30.76 -15.16
N LEU A 459 13.03 -29.84 -14.70
CA LEU A 459 11.67 -30.17 -14.26
C LEU A 459 10.85 -30.82 -15.39
N ARG A 460 11.01 -30.36 -16.63
CA ARG A 460 10.33 -30.96 -17.79
C ARG A 460 10.76 -32.40 -18.05
N LEU A 461 12.06 -32.70 -17.90
CA LEU A 461 12.59 -34.05 -18.04
C LEU A 461 12.12 -34.97 -16.91
N LEU A 462 12.07 -34.46 -15.68
CA LEU A 462 11.51 -35.20 -14.53
C LEU A 462 10.03 -35.50 -14.75
N LEU A 463 9.25 -34.56 -15.28
CA LEU A 463 7.85 -34.78 -15.61
C LEU A 463 7.68 -35.89 -16.67
N SER A 464 8.52 -35.91 -17.71
CA SER A 464 8.51 -37.00 -18.70
C SER A 464 8.84 -38.36 -18.09
N LYS A 465 9.73 -38.42 -17.10
CA LYS A 465 10.01 -39.66 -16.37
C LYS A 465 8.82 -40.15 -15.54
N GLU A 466 8.05 -39.26 -14.95
CA GLU A 466 6.81 -39.62 -14.23
C GLU A 466 5.73 -40.12 -15.20
N GLU A 467 5.65 -39.54 -16.40
CA GLU A 467 4.77 -40.01 -17.48
C GLU A 467 5.17 -41.42 -17.96
N ASP A 468 6.46 -41.66 -18.21
CA ASP A 468 7.00 -42.98 -18.54
C ASP A 468 6.77 -44.02 -17.42
N ALA A 469 6.71 -43.58 -16.16
CA ALA A 469 6.42 -44.47 -15.04
C ALA A 469 4.95 -44.90 -15.00
N ILE A 470 4.03 -44.06 -15.50
CA ILE A 470 2.60 -44.41 -15.60
C ILE A 470 2.39 -45.43 -16.70
N THR A 471 3.02 -45.25 -17.86
CA THR A 471 2.92 -46.21 -18.98
C THR A 471 3.45 -47.60 -18.60
N ARG A 472 4.32 -47.69 -17.58
CA ARG A 472 4.82 -48.95 -17.01
C ARG A 472 3.92 -49.56 -15.91
N GLY A 473 2.69 -49.09 -15.74
CA GLY A 473 1.71 -49.67 -14.80
C GLY A 473 1.58 -48.95 -13.46
N GLY A 474 1.91 -47.65 -13.39
CA GLY A 474 1.68 -46.84 -12.21
C GLY A 474 0.18 -46.61 -11.93
N SER A 475 -0.28 -46.85 -10.70
CA SER A 475 -1.69 -46.72 -10.33
C SER A 475 -2.19 -45.28 -10.09
N ARG A 476 -1.28 -44.31 -9.93
CA ARG A 476 -1.61 -42.90 -9.72
C ARG A 476 -1.58 -42.12 -11.03
N ASN A 477 -2.49 -41.16 -11.18
CA ASN A 477 -2.49 -40.25 -12.32
C ASN A 477 -1.26 -39.31 -12.30
N LEU A 478 -0.93 -38.75 -13.47
CA LEU A 478 0.24 -37.90 -13.66
C LEU A 478 0.23 -36.66 -12.75
N HIS A 479 -0.95 -36.06 -12.55
CA HIS A 479 -1.10 -34.86 -11.75
C HIS A 479 -0.72 -35.11 -10.29
N GLU A 480 -1.24 -36.16 -9.66
CA GLU A 480 -0.91 -36.51 -8.27
C GLU A 480 0.56 -36.89 -8.09
N ARG A 481 1.14 -37.64 -9.05
CA ARG A 481 2.57 -37.97 -9.01
C ARG A 481 3.42 -36.71 -9.09
N TRP A 482 3.07 -35.81 -10.01
CA TRP A 482 3.77 -34.54 -10.17
C TRP A 482 3.60 -33.62 -8.96
N GLU A 483 2.40 -33.50 -8.40
CA GLU A 483 2.14 -32.69 -7.21
C GLU A 483 2.96 -33.19 -6.01
N ASN A 484 2.99 -34.51 -5.78
CA ASN A 484 3.81 -35.11 -4.74
C ASN A 484 5.31 -34.85 -4.95
N ARG A 485 5.77 -34.92 -6.21
CA ARG A 485 7.15 -34.64 -6.59
C ARG A 485 7.52 -33.19 -6.32
N VAL A 486 6.68 -32.25 -6.75
CA VAL A 486 6.86 -30.80 -6.53
C VAL A 486 6.88 -30.49 -5.03
N GLU A 487 5.96 -31.07 -4.26
CA GLU A 487 5.89 -30.87 -2.81
C GLU A 487 7.13 -31.41 -2.10
N LYS A 488 7.66 -32.56 -2.53
CA LYS A 488 8.93 -33.10 -2.02
C LYS A 488 10.09 -32.14 -2.29
N ILE A 489 10.26 -31.72 -3.56
CA ILE A 489 11.32 -30.78 -3.96
C ILE A 489 11.21 -29.47 -3.18
N ARG A 490 10.00 -28.92 -3.05
CA ARG A 490 9.74 -27.67 -2.31
C ARG A 490 10.18 -27.80 -0.85
N ARG A 491 9.78 -28.87 -0.16
CA ARG A 491 10.14 -29.11 1.25
C ARG A 491 11.65 -29.23 1.42
N GLU A 492 12.30 -30.05 0.60
CA GLU A 492 13.75 -30.25 0.66
C GLU A 492 14.51 -28.93 0.44
N LEU A 493 14.10 -28.12 -0.56
CA LEU A 493 14.70 -26.82 -0.83
C LEU A 493 14.51 -25.82 0.31
N ILE A 494 13.31 -25.75 0.90
CA ILE A 494 13.03 -24.83 2.04
C ILE A 494 13.86 -25.22 3.26
N HIS A 495 14.05 -26.51 3.52
CA HIS A 495 14.84 -27.00 4.65
C HIS A 495 16.35 -27.03 4.40
N ALA A 496 16.81 -26.80 3.17
CA ALA A 496 18.23 -26.65 2.85
C ALA A 496 18.78 -25.32 3.39
N LYS A 497 19.30 -25.35 4.63
CA LYS A 497 19.81 -24.17 5.36
C LYS A 497 21.32 -23.94 5.23
N THR A 498 22.03 -24.75 4.45
CA THR A 498 23.49 -24.65 4.28
C THR A 498 23.91 -24.82 2.83
N LEU A 499 25.06 -24.25 2.47
CA LEU A 499 25.70 -24.42 1.16
C LEU A 499 25.76 -25.89 0.74
N ALA A 500 26.23 -26.77 1.63
CA ALA A 500 26.39 -28.19 1.34
C ALA A 500 25.06 -28.89 1.03
N LEU A 501 24.01 -28.59 1.80
CA LEU A 501 22.67 -29.16 1.60
C LEU A 501 22.03 -28.65 0.31
N THR A 502 22.08 -27.33 0.06
CA THR A 502 21.53 -26.72 -1.15
C THR A 502 22.23 -27.25 -2.40
N ARG A 503 23.58 -27.30 -2.38
CA ARG A 503 24.35 -27.84 -3.49
C ARG A 503 24.03 -29.30 -3.74
N LYS A 504 24.00 -30.13 -2.70
CA LYS A 504 23.66 -31.56 -2.80
C LYS A 504 22.31 -31.74 -3.49
N LEU A 505 21.28 -31.08 -2.97
CA LEU A 505 19.91 -31.21 -3.48
C LEU A 505 19.78 -30.77 -4.93
N ILE A 506 20.34 -29.60 -5.29
CA ILE A 506 20.25 -29.10 -6.67
C ILE A 506 21.02 -30.00 -7.63
N VAL A 507 22.22 -30.46 -7.25
CA VAL A 507 23.01 -31.38 -8.10
C VAL A 507 22.32 -32.73 -8.27
N GLU A 508 21.71 -33.27 -7.21
CA GLU A 508 20.91 -34.50 -7.29
C GLU A 508 19.72 -34.33 -8.25
N LEU A 509 18.99 -33.21 -8.17
CA LEU A 509 17.88 -32.92 -9.09
C LEU A 509 18.34 -32.76 -10.54
N LEU A 510 19.44 -32.04 -10.78
CA LEU A 510 20.01 -31.89 -12.11
C LEU A 510 20.47 -33.23 -12.68
N SER A 511 21.10 -34.07 -11.85
CA SER A 511 21.57 -35.41 -12.24
C SER A 511 20.40 -36.34 -12.55
N GLU A 512 19.34 -36.30 -11.75
CA GLU A 512 18.14 -37.08 -11.97
C GLU A 512 17.38 -36.63 -13.22
N GLY A 513 17.36 -35.34 -13.55
CA GLY A 513 16.81 -34.86 -14.83
C GLY A 513 17.58 -35.40 -16.04
N GLY A 514 18.89 -35.66 -15.88
CA GLY A 514 19.78 -36.06 -16.95
C GLY A 514 20.36 -34.88 -17.73
N GLY A 515 21.15 -35.18 -18.77
CA GLY A 515 21.78 -34.15 -19.59
C GLY A 515 20.74 -33.35 -20.39
N ASN A 516 20.81 -32.02 -20.31
CA ASN A 516 19.99 -31.12 -21.14
C ASN A 516 20.87 -30.05 -21.82
N ARG A 517 20.38 -29.50 -22.94
CA ARG A 517 21.12 -28.53 -23.77
C ARG A 517 21.47 -27.27 -22.98
N GLU A 518 20.50 -26.77 -22.20
CA GLU A 518 20.66 -25.53 -21.42
C GLU A 518 21.71 -25.68 -20.31
N LEU A 519 21.74 -26.82 -19.61
CA LEU A 519 22.71 -27.16 -18.58
C LEU A 519 24.12 -27.21 -19.18
N THR A 520 24.26 -27.78 -20.38
CA THR A 520 25.55 -27.85 -21.08
C THR A 520 26.05 -26.46 -21.47
N LYS A 521 25.14 -25.61 -21.97
CA LYS A 521 25.40 -24.22 -22.38
C LYS A 521 25.79 -23.35 -21.17
N ASN A 522 25.08 -23.48 -20.06
CA ASN A 522 25.16 -22.57 -18.90
C ASN A 522 25.93 -23.14 -17.69
N LYS A 523 26.65 -24.26 -17.85
CA LYS A 523 27.32 -24.99 -16.75
C LYS A 523 28.19 -24.11 -15.85
N LYS A 524 29.02 -23.23 -16.44
CA LYS A 524 29.95 -22.38 -15.67
C LYS A 524 29.19 -21.42 -14.75
N SER A 525 28.13 -20.79 -15.25
CA SER A 525 27.27 -19.87 -14.51
C SER A 525 26.54 -20.56 -13.37
N ILE A 526 26.04 -21.77 -13.60
CA ILE A 526 25.37 -22.57 -12.56
C ILE A 526 26.34 -22.96 -11.44
N TRP A 527 27.53 -23.44 -11.81
CA TRP A 527 28.54 -23.82 -10.82
C TRP A 527 29.04 -22.65 -9.99
N HIS A 528 29.06 -21.44 -10.56
CA HIS A 528 29.37 -20.23 -9.82
C HIS A 528 28.35 -19.99 -8.70
N LEU A 529 27.05 -19.97 -9.03
CA LEU A 529 25.98 -19.78 -8.05
C LEU A 529 25.93 -20.88 -6.97
N LEU A 530 26.22 -22.13 -7.34
CA LEU A 530 26.13 -23.28 -6.42
C LEU A 530 27.33 -23.45 -5.48
N ASN A 531 28.52 -23.01 -5.88
CA ASN A 531 29.74 -23.17 -5.07
C ASN A 531 30.18 -21.90 -4.35
N HIS A 532 29.58 -20.74 -4.65
CA HIS A 532 29.95 -19.50 -4.01
C HIS A 532 29.41 -19.43 -2.58
N PRO A 533 30.25 -19.14 -1.55
CA PRO A 533 29.82 -19.08 -0.15
C PRO A 533 28.71 -18.08 0.15
N HIS A 534 28.55 -17.06 -0.70
CA HIS A 534 27.56 -16.00 -0.52
C HIS A 534 26.32 -16.15 -1.42
N ASP A 535 26.39 -16.91 -2.52
CA ASP A 535 25.28 -17.00 -3.51
C ASP A 535 24.47 -18.29 -3.43
N TRP A 536 24.84 -19.24 -2.56
CA TRP A 536 24.06 -20.48 -2.43
C TRP A 536 22.60 -20.23 -2.03
N LYS A 537 22.33 -19.18 -1.23
CA LYS A 537 20.96 -18.78 -0.89
C LYS A 537 20.22 -18.27 -2.14
N LYS A 538 20.91 -17.53 -3.00
CA LYS A 538 20.40 -17.07 -4.29
C LYS A 538 20.05 -18.24 -5.19
N ALA A 539 20.92 -19.25 -5.30
CA ALA A 539 20.64 -20.48 -6.04
C ALA A 539 19.39 -21.23 -5.48
N LYS A 540 19.26 -21.33 -4.16
CA LYS A 540 18.07 -21.90 -3.51
C LYS A 540 16.80 -21.13 -3.87
N ASP A 541 16.82 -19.81 -3.76
CA ASP A 541 15.65 -18.97 -4.04
C ASP A 541 15.29 -18.98 -5.54
N LEU A 542 16.28 -19.05 -6.44
CA LEU A 542 16.07 -19.23 -7.88
C LEU A 542 15.46 -20.60 -8.21
N SER A 543 15.92 -21.69 -7.57
CA SER A 543 15.30 -23.01 -7.71
C SER A 543 13.84 -23.00 -7.27
N LEU A 544 13.53 -22.30 -6.18
CA LEU A 544 12.17 -22.16 -5.69
C LEU A 544 11.30 -21.28 -6.61
N LEU A 545 11.84 -20.19 -7.15
CA LEU A 545 11.18 -19.37 -8.17
C LEU A 545 10.88 -20.20 -9.43
N ALA A 546 11.84 -21.00 -9.90
CA ALA A 546 11.67 -21.89 -11.03
C ALA A 546 10.57 -22.93 -10.76
N LEU A 547 10.49 -23.48 -9.55
CA LEU A 547 9.45 -24.42 -9.15
C LEU A 547 8.05 -23.80 -9.15
N VAL A 548 7.91 -22.54 -8.71
CA VAL A 548 6.63 -21.81 -8.73
C VAL A 548 6.18 -21.47 -10.16
N THR A 549 7.12 -21.12 -11.02
CA THR A 549 6.83 -20.62 -12.37
C THR A 549 6.75 -21.71 -13.43
N PHE A 550 7.21 -22.92 -13.13
CA PHE A 550 7.18 -24.04 -14.05
C PHE A 550 5.75 -24.43 -14.45
N THR A 551 5.48 -24.44 -15.76
CA THR A 551 4.24 -24.94 -16.34
C THR A 551 4.51 -25.83 -17.55
N ASP A 552 3.63 -26.82 -17.75
CA ASP A 552 3.68 -27.74 -18.89
C ASP A 552 2.26 -28.04 -19.38
N LYS A 553 2.08 -28.12 -20.71
CA LYS A 553 0.77 -28.36 -21.35
C LYS A 553 0.14 -29.68 -20.88
N ARG A 554 0.96 -30.68 -20.54
CA ARG A 554 0.52 -31.98 -20.02
C ARG A 554 -0.22 -31.83 -18.68
N LEU A 555 0.20 -30.88 -17.85
CA LEU A 555 -0.42 -30.58 -16.56
C LEU A 555 -1.70 -29.75 -16.73
N ALA A 556 -1.69 -28.78 -17.65
CA ALA A 556 -2.82 -27.90 -17.92
C ALA A 556 -4.06 -28.63 -18.48
N ARG A 557 -3.86 -29.68 -19.30
CA ARG A 557 -4.96 -30.50 -19.83
C ARG A 557 -5.71 -31.26 -18.74
N LEU A 558 -5.01 -31.69 -17.69
CA LEU A 558 -5.59 -32.45 -16.58
C LEU A 558 -6.41 -31.57 -15.61
N ASP A 559 -6.02 -30.30 -15.44
CA ASP A 559 -6.77 -29.32 -14.64
C ASP A 559 -8.11 -28.93 -15.28
N GLN A 560 -8.17 -28.88 -16.62
CA GLN A 560 -9.40 -28.62 -17.37
C GLN A 560 -10.38 -29.80 -17.21
N THR A 561 -9.90 -31.04 -17.38
CA THR A 561 -10.72 -32.25 -17.22
C THR A 561 -11.26 -32.43 -15.79
N LYS A 562 -10.51 -32.04 -14.75
CA LYS A 562 -11.03 -32.03 -13.37
C LYS A 562 -12.13 -31.00 -13.15
N LYS A 563 -12.00 -29.79 -13.70
CA LYS A 563 -13.05 -28.77 -13.62
C LYS A 563 -14.32 -29.19 -14.35
N ASP A 564 -14.18 -29.78 -15.54
CA ASP A 564 -15.32 -30.27 -16.33
C ASP A 564 -16.04 -31.44 -15.63
N ILE A 565 -15.33 -32.26 -14.84
CA ILE A 565 -15.93 -33.35 -14.04
C ILE A 565 -16.57 -32.81 -12.75
N GLU A 566 -15.98 -31.82 -12.09
CA GLU A 566 -16.58 -31.17 -10.91
C GLU A 566 -17.80 -30.31 -11.25
N GLU A 567 -17.89 -29.78 -12.47
CA GLU A 567 -19.04 -29.02 -12.97
C GLU A 567 -20.17 -29.92 -13.52
N ASN A 568 -19.85 -31.06 -14.16
CA ASN A 568 -20.85 -31.99 -14.69
C ASN A 568 -21.22 -33.15 -13.75
N GLY A 569 -20.54 -33.31 -12.61
CA GLY A 569 -20.78 -34.38 -11.63
C GLY A 569 -21.85 -34.07 -10.57
N ASN A 570 -22.60 -32.97 -10.74
CA ASN A 570 -23.72 -32.55 -9.89
C ASN A 570 -25.06 -32.51 -10.64
N GLU A 571 -25.21 -33.24 -11.75
CA GLU A 571 -26.53 -33.59 -12.30
C GLU A 571 -27.15 -34.79 -11.59
#